data_AF-A0A258IZJ8-F1
#
_entry.id   AF-A0A258IZJ8-F1
#
_cell.length_a   1.000
_cell.length_b   1.000
_cell.length_c   1.000
_cell.angle_alpha   90.00
_cell.angle_beta   90.00
_cell.angle_gamma   90.00
#
_symmetry.space_group_name_H-M   'P 1'
#
loop_
_entity.id
_entity.type
_entity.pdbx_description
1 polymer ?
#
loop_
_entity_poly.entity_id
_entity_poly.type
_entity_poly.pdbx_seq_one_letter_code
_entity_poly.pdbx_strand_id
1 'polypeptide(L)'
;MTDTSPAPRRRKSWIVAVPFALVVILAIGWCGLWFYAASRAEREIDAWIVREKTLGRVWNCGERSLGGFPFRFELLCQSPTLETKGGDPLRISAAKAHAVAQVWAPNHIVAEFASPARVEDPKTGRIYEANWTLLQMSGIGDTSGRPQRFALVVDQPDVKWVPAPGADALPVLSASHLEIHARRNPATTAVPDGVDYAATITGGESAMLAAAGATGPLNLNLQGTVTAAEDFRPMAVTDRLRAWAAAGGILKLDTLAITTPKAAVSASGALALDAAGRLNGAVNVGFAGIEEVARNLSRTGVIPQEMAPIVGALALAGKPGDVAGRRGATFSLLLKEGVLQLGKFPVGIIPPLY
;
A
#
# COMPACT_ATOMS: atom_id res chain seq x y z
N MET A 1 -14.60 -48.04 -77.62
CA MET A 1 -14.49 -47.70 -76.18
C MET A 1 -13.78 -46.37 -76.08
N THR A 2 -14.53 -45.29 -75.88
CA THR A 2 -14.00 -43.94 -75.69
C THR A 2 -14.19 -43.59 -74.21
N ASP A 3 -13.09 -43.67 -73.47
CA ASP A 3 -13.06 -43.37 -72.04
C ASP A 3 -12.97 -41.84 -71.86
N THR A 4 -14.02 -41.24 -71.31
CA THR A 4 -14.11 -39.79 -71.13
C THR A 4 -13.67 -39.46 -69.71
N SER A 5 -12.39 -39.17 -69.53
CA SER A 5 -11.85 -38.75 -68.23
C SER A 5 -12.40 -37.36 -67.85
N PRO A 6 -13.04 -37.17 -66.67
CA PRO A 6 -13.58 -35.88 -66.29
C PRO A 6 -12.45 -34.89 -65.97
N ALA A 7 -12.50 -33.69 -66.55
CA ALA A 7 -11.53 -32.64 -66.29
C ALA A 7 -11.45 -32.30 -64.79
N PRO A 8 -10.25 -32.10 -64.22
CA PRO A 8 -10.10 -31.81 -62.80
C PRO A 8 -10.81 -30.49 -62.47
N ARG A 9 -11.80 -30.55 -61.57
CA ARG A 9 -12.43 -29.35 -61.00
C ARG A 9 -11.32 -28.48 -60.40
N ARG A 10 -10.97 -27.37 -61.06
CA ARG A 10 -10.14 -26.30 -60.48
C ARG A 10 -10.82 -25.87 -59.18
N ARG A 11 -10.33 -26.36 -58.04
CA ARG A 11 -10.70 -25.84 -56.72
C ARG A 11 -10.43 -24.34 -56.78
N LYS A 12 -11.47 -23.54 -56.59
CA LYS A 12 -11.46 -22.08 -56.76
C LYS A 12 -10.53 -21.50 -55.68
N SER A 13 -9.22 -21.48 -55.96
CA SER A 13 -8.14 -21.12 -55.03
C SER A 13 -8.36 -19.75 -54.37
N TRP A 14 -9.11 -18.86 -55.03
CA TRP A 14 -9.53 -17.57 -54.48
C TRP A 14 -10.36 -17.68 -53.18
N ILE A 15 -11.09 -18.79 -52.96
CA ILE A 15 -11.88 -19.01 -51.74
C ILE A 15 -10.97 -19.17 -50.52
N VAL A 16 -9.74 -19.65 -50.71
CA VAL A 16 -8.73 -19.78 -49.65
C VAL A 16 -7.77 -18.58 -49.66
N ALA A 17 -7.40 -18.09 -50.85
CA ALA A 17 -6.47 -16.99 -50.99
C ALA A 17 -7.01 -15.65 -50.47
N VAL A 18 -8.31 -15.36 -50.63
CA VAL A 18 -8.92 -14.10 -50.15
C VAL A 18 -8.94 -14.04 -48.61
N PRO A 19 -9.47 -15.05 -47.88
CA PRO A 19 -9.37 -15.07 -46.42
C PRO A 19 -7.92 -15.05 -45.92
N PHE A 20 -7.01 -15.76 -46.59
CA PHE A 20 -5.59 -15.75 -46.23
C PHE A 20 -4.98 -14.35 -46.40
N ALA A 21 -5.21 -13.69 -47.54
CA ALA A 21 -4.75 -12.33 -47.76
C ALA A 21 -5.33 -11.35 -46.73
N LEU A 22 -6.61 -11.50 -46.36
CA LEU A 22 -7.22 -10.71 -45.30
C LEU A 22 -6.53 -10.91 -43.95
N VAL A 23 -6.24 -12.15 -43.57
CA VAL A 23 -5.49 -12.45 -42.32
C VAL A 23 -4.10 -11.84 -42.35
N VAL A 24 -3.40 -11.92 -43.49
CA VAL A 24 -2.07 -11.29 -43.65
C VAL A 24 -2.15 -9.77 -43.51
N ILE A 25 -3.14 -9.13 -44.14
CA ILE A 25 -3.36 -7.68 -44.02
C ILE A 25 -3.66 -7.29 -42.57
N LEU A 26 -4.52 -8.04 -41.87
CA LEU A 26 -4.83 -7.82 -40.46
C LEU A 26 -3.58 -8.00 -39.58
N ALA A 27 -2.75 -9.01 -39.85
CA ALA A 27 -1.51 -9.22 -39.12
C ALA A 27 -0.52 -8.07 -39.32
N ILE A 28 -0.32 -7.60 -40.56
CA ILE A 28 0.53 -6.43 -40.86
C ILE A 28 -0.02 -5.17 -40.17
N GLY A 29 -1.33 -4.96 -40.25
CA GLY A 29 -2.00 -3.83 -39.59
C GLY A 29 -1.82 -3.87 -38.07
N TRP A 30 -1.94 -5.04 -37.46
CA TRP A 30 -1.71 -5.22 -36.03
C TRP A 30 -0.25 -4.98 -35.64
N CYS A 31 0.71 -5.46 -36.43
CA CYS A 31 2.13 -5.15 -36.23
C CYS A 31 2.38 -3.65 -36.22
N GLY A 32 1.91 -2.93 -37.27
CA GLY A 32 2.06 -1.48 -37.36
C GLY A 32 1.41 -0.75 -36.18
N LEU A 33 0.20 -1.14 -35.80
CA LEU A 33 -0.52 -0.58 -34.66
C LEU A 33 0.24 -0.79 -33.35
N TRP A 34 0.77 -2.00 -33.11
CA TRP A 34 1.50 -2.33 -31.89
C TRP A 34 2.79 -1.50 -31.77
N PHE A 35 3.60 -1.41 -32.83
CA PHE A 35 4.83 -0.60 -32.80
C PHE A 35 4.55 0.89 -32.63
N TYR A 36 3.48 1.40 -33.23
CA TYR A 36 3.01 2.76 -32.99
C TYR A 36 2.61 2.98 -31.53
N ALA A 37 1.84 2.06 -30.96
CA ALA A 37 1.39 2.13 -29.57
C ALA A 37 2.54 1.99 -28.58
N ALA A 38 3.52 1.12 -28.84
CA ALA A 38 4.75 0.99 -28.03
C ALA A 38 5.54 2.30 -28.04
N SER A 39 5.76 2.91 -29.21
CA SER A 39 6.43 4.21 -29.33
C SER A 39 5.67 5.33 -28.59
N ARG A 40 4.34 5.27 -28.59
CA ARG A 40 3.49 6.21 -27.84
C ARG A 40 3.61 6.01 -26.33
N ALA A 41 3.70 4.75 -25.88
CA ALA A 41 3.88 4.38 -24.48
C ALA A 41 5.24 4.86 -23.93
N GLU A 42 6.34 4.69 -24.68
CA GLU A 42 7.65 5.22 -24.29
C GLU A 42 7.61 6.73 -24.01
N ARG A 43 6.98 7.50 -24.91
CA ARG A 43 6.81 8.95 -24.73
C ARG A 43 5.96 9.31 -23.51
N GLU A 44 4.91 8.54 -23.22
CA GLU A 44 4.12 8.77 -22.00
C GLU A 44 4.90 8.45 -20.74
N ILE A 45 5.73 7.40 -20.75
CA ILE A 45 6.59 7.05 -19.62
C ILE A 45 7.59 8.19 -19.37
N ASP A 46 8.24 8.71 -20.41
CA ASP A 46 9.15 9.85 -20.29
C ASP A 46 8.44 11.10 -19.74
N ALA A 47 7.27 11.42 -20.29
CA ALA A 47 6.47 12.54 -19.81
C ALA A 47 6.02 12.33 -18.35
N TRP A 48 5.67 11.11 -17.96
CA TRP A 48 5.32 10.76 -16.59
C TRP A 48 6.51 10.92 -15.64
N ILE A 49 7.70 10.44 -15.97
CA ILE A 49 8.92 10.63 -15.15
C ILE A 49 9.20 12.13 -14.94
N VAL A 50 9.06 12.94 -16.00
CA VAL A 50 9.22 14.40 -15.90
C VAL A 50 8.17 15.03 -14.98
N ARG A 51 6.90 14.63 -15.10
CA ARG A 51 5.82 15.10 -14.21
C ARG A 51 6.08 14.72 -12.75
N GLU A 52 6.45 13.48 -12.49
CA GLU A 52 6.75 12.97 -11.15
C GLU A 52 7.86 13.77 -10.47
N LYS A 53 8.90 14.17 -11.24
CA LYS A 53 9.97 15.03 -10.73
C LYS A 53 9.44 16.37 -10.22
N THR A 54 8.46 16.98 -10.89
CA THR A 54 7.79 18.21 -10.43
C THR A 54 6.95 18.01 -9.18
N LEU A 55 6.49 16.78 -8.94
CA LEU A 55 5.75 16.36 -7.76
C LEU A 55 6.65 15.87 -6.63
N GLY A 56 7.98 16.03 -6.75
CA GLY A 56 8.94 15.64 -5.72
C GLY A 56 9.32 14.16 -5.74
N ARG A 57 9.01 13.40 -6.80
CA ARG A 57 9.43 12.00 -6.95
C ARG A 57 10.37 11.85 -8.14
N VAL A 58 11.64 11.60 -7.88
CA VAL A 58 12.65 11.41 -8.93
C VAL A 58 12.82 9.92 -9.17
N TRP A 59 12.31 9.46 -10.31
CA TRP A 59 12.46 8.08 -10.77
C TRP A 59 13.66 7.97 -11.71
N ASN A 60 14.48 6.96 -11.48
CA ASN A 60 15.50 6.51 -12.43
C ASN A 60 15.26 5.05 -12.78
N CYS A 61 15.36 4.71 -14.05
CA CYS A 61 15.21 3.37 -14.59
C CYS A 61 16.41 3.10 -15.49
N GLY A 62 17.42 2.43 -14.96
CA GLY A 62 18.61 2.04 -15.71
C GLY A 62 18.26 1.01 -16.78
N GLU A 63 18.94 1.08 -17.94
CA GLU A 63 18.80 0.12 -19.04
C GLU A 63 17.34 -0.22 -19.39
N ARG A 64 16.53 0.83 -19.57
CA ARG A 64 15.11 0.71 -19.86
C ARG A 64 14.87 0.04 -21.22
N SER A 65 14.00 -0.96 -21.26
CA SER A 65 13.51 -1.57 -22.50
C SER A 65 12.00 -1.77 -22.47
N LEU A 66 11.35 -1.55 -23.62
CA LEU A 66 9.93 -1.78 -23.81
C LEU A 66 9.70 -2.89 -24.86
N GLY A 67 9.00 -3.95 -24.47
CA GLY A 67 8.67 -5.11 -25.29
C GLY A 67 7.22 -5.56 -25.12
N GLY A 68 6.94 -6.85 -25.31
CA GLY A 68 5.61 -7.44 -25.05
C GLY A 68 4.73 -7.74 -26.29
N PHE A 69 5.29 -7.62 -27.50
CA PHE A 69 4.57 -7.94 -28.74
C PHE A 69 4.00 -9.38 -28.69
N PRO A 70 2.77 -9.61 -29.20
CA PRO A 70 1.87 -8.67 -29.86
C PRO A 70 0.76 -8.09 -28.97
N PHE A 71 0.62 -8.52 -27.72
CA PHE A 71 -0.62 -8.32 -26.95
C PHE A 71 -0.48 -7.45 -25.71
N ARG A 72 0.76 -7.10 -25.32
CA ARG A 72 1.03 -6.31 -24.13
C ARG A 72 2.23 -5.38 -24.33
N PHE A 73 2.45 -4.52 -23.35
CA PHE A 73 3.64 -3.71 -23.19
C PHE A 73 4.35 -4.19 -21.93
N GLU A 74 5.63 -4.56 -22.06
CA GLU A 74 6.48 -5.01 -20.96
C GLU A 74 7.65 -4.03 -20.82
N LEU A 75 7.67 -3.29 -19.72
CA LEU A 75 8.72 -2.35 -19.36
C LEU A 75 9.68 -3.05 -18.39
N LEU A 76 10.95 -3.15 -18.76
CA LEU A 76 12.01 -3.69 -17.90
C LEU A 76 12.97 -2.56 -17.52
N CYS A 77 13.29 -2.48 -16.22
CA CYS A 77 14.27 -1.55 -15.65
C CYS A 77 15.28 -2.32 -14.82
N GLN A 78 16.57 -2.12 -15.08
CA GLN A 78 17.65 -2.58 -14.21
C GLN A 78 17.95 -1.53 -13.15
N SER A 79 18.14 -1.99 -11.90
CA SER A 79 18.48 -1.15 -10.75
C SER A 79 17.64 0.14 -10.63
N PRO A 80 16.30 0.06 -10.66
CA PRO A 80 15.46 1.24 -10.54
C PRO A 80 15.69 1.95 -9.19
N THR A 81 15.63 3.28 -9.21
CA THR A 81 15.72 4.08 -7.98
C THR A 81 14.60 5.11 -7.91
N LEU A 82 14.06 5.31 -6.71
CA LEU A 82 13.11 6.35 -6.37
C LEU A 82 13.73 7.25 -5.29
N GLU A 83 13.77 8.55 -5.54
CA GLU A 83 14.08 9.56 -4.51
C GLU A 83 12.87 10.46 -4.28
N THR A 84 12.48 10.65 -3.02
CA THR A 84 11.46 11.64 -2.65
C THR A 84 12.09 12.95 -2.16
N LYS A 85 11.50 14.07 -2.57
CA LYS A 85 11.89 15.45 -2.21
C LYS A 85 10.63 16.22 -1.79
N GLY A 86 10.75 17.11 -0.81
CA GLY A 86 9.63 17.93 -0.31
C GLY A 86 8.93 17.39 0.95
N GLY A 87 9.32 16.22 1.44
CA GLY A 87 8.86 15.66 2.72
C GLY A 87 10.00 15.03 3.52
N ASP A 88 9.74 13.87 4.12
CA ASP A 88 10.82 12.99 4.59
C ASP A 88 11.51 12.37 3.36
N PRO A 89 12.77 12.78 3.05
CA PRO A 89 13.47 12.25 1.91
C PRO A 89 13.71 10.77 2.14
N LEU A 90 13.53 10.00 1.09
CA LEU A 90 13.76 8.57 1.08
C LEU A 90 14.37 8.22 -0.26
N ARG A 91 15.40 7.39 -0.25
CA ARG A 91 15.99 6.79 -1.43
C ARG A 91 15.74 5.30 -1.40
N ILE A 92 15.00 4.80 -2.37
CA ILE A 92 14.69 3.38 -2.51
C ILE A 92 15.32 2.87 -3.80
N SER A 93 15.96 1.72 -3.77
CA SER A 93 16.40 0.99 -4.96
C SER A 93 15.94 -0.46 -4.91
N ALA A 94 15.73 -1.08 -6.07
CA ALA A 94 15.49 -2.52 -6.20
C ALA A 94 16.45 -3.12 -7.24
N ALA A 95 16.59 -4.45 -7.29
CA ALA A 95 17.46 -5.09 -8.27
C ALA A 95 16.93 -4.91 -9.71
N LYS A 96 15.63 -5.13 -9.90
CA LYS A 96 14.94 -5.05 -11.19
C LYS A 96 13.50 -4.61 -10.98
N ALA A 97 12.92 -3.90 -11.95
CA ALA A 97 11.48 -3.73 -12.07
C ALA A 97 10.98 -4.26 -13.42
N HIS A 98 9.80 -4.87 -13.41
CA HIS A 98 9.09 -5.36 -14.58
C HIS A 98 7.64 -4.89 -14.51
N ALA A 99 7.24 -3.97 -15.37
CA ALA A 99 5.87 -3.48 -15.44
C ALA A 99 5.19 -3.90 -16.74
N VAL A 100 3.93 -4.33 -16.63
CA VAL A 100 3.14 -4.88 -17.74
C VAL A 100 1.81 -4.14 -17.84
N ALA A 101 1.42 -3.81 -19.07
CA ALA A 101 0.08 -3.31 -19.39
C ALA A 101 -0.44 -4.01 -20.65
N GLN A 102 -1.74 -4.32 -20.71
CA GLN A 102 -2.32 -4.95 -21.91
C GLN A 102 -2.63 -3.89 -22.98
N VAL A 103 -2.52 -4.25 -24.26
CA VAL A 103 -2.80 -3.31 -25.37
C VAL A 103 -4.24 -2.79 -25.35
N TRP A 104 -5.20 -3.62 -24.92
CA TRP A 104 -6.63 -3.25 -24.79
C TRP A 104 -7.00 -2.64 -23.44
N ALA A 105 -6.09 -2.62 -22.46
CA ALA A 105 -6.30 -2.03 -21.15
C ALA A 105 -5.02 -1.32 -20.66
N PRO A 106 -4.53 -0.29 -21.39
CA PRO A 106 -3.25 0.35 -21.09
C PRO A 106 -3.25 1.14 -19.78
N ASN A 107 -4.43 1.42 -19.23
CA ASN A 107 -4.63 2.09 -17.94
C ASN A 107 -4.57 1.14 -16.74
N HIS A 108 -4.48 -0.18 -16.95
CA HIS A 108 -4.23 -1.17 -15.91
C HIS A 108 -2.79 -1.66 -16.01
N ILE A 109 -1.98 -1.26 -15.03
CA ILE A 109 -0.55 -1.54 -14.98
C ILE A 109 -0.29 -2.46 -13.79
N VAL A 110 0.43 -3.55 -14.03
CA VAL A 110 0.93 -4.45 -12.97
C VAL A 110 2.45 -4.39 -13.00
N ALA A 111 3.09 -4.12 -11.87
CA ALA A 111 4.53 -3.99 -11.75
C ALA A 111 5.08 -4.91 -10.67
N GLU A 112 6.09 -5.70 -11.01
CA GLU A 112 6.84 -6.53 -10.07
C GLU A 112 8.23 -5.94 -9.85
N PHE A 113 8.70 -5.99 -8.60
CA PHE A 113 10.04 -5.55 -8.23
C PHE A 113 10.81 -6.73 -7.64
N ALA A 114 12.04 -6.92 -8.09
CA ALA A 114 12.90 -7.99 -7.59
C ALA A 114 13.71 -7.52 -6.37
N SER A 115 13.80 -8.39 -5.39
CA SER A 115 14.71 -8.28 -4.25
C SER A 115 16.18 -8.52 -4.68
N PRO A 116 17.18 -8.04 -3.92
CA PRO A 116 17.05 -7.17 -2.75
C PRO A 116 16.70 -5.73 -3.13
N ALA A 117 16.10 -5.01 -2.18
CA ALA A 117 15.99 -3.58 -2.20
C ALA A 117 16.79 -2.93 -1.07
N ARG A 118 17.22 -1.69 -1.31
CA ARG A 118 17.89 -0.85 -0.34
C ARG A 118 17.04 0.39 -0.11
N VAL A 119 16.76 0.68 1.15
CA VAL A 119 16.02 1.86 1.58
C VAL A 119 16.95 2.70 2.44
N GLU A 120 17.25 3.90 2.00
CA GLU A 120 18.09 4.85 2.71
C GLU A 120 17.24 6.05 3.11
N ASP A 121 17.30 6.40 4.39
CA ASP A 121 16.75 7.64 4.93
C ASP A 121 17.88 8.66 5.04
N PRO A 122 17.95 9.65 4.12
CA PRO A 122 19.02 10.64 4.13
C PRO A 122 18.97 11.59 5.32
N LYS A 123 17.84 11.70 6.04
CA LYS A 123 17.77 12.53 7.26
C LYS A 123 18.51 11.89 8.41
N THR A 124 18.35 10.58 8.60
CA THR A 124 18.96 9.85 9.71
C THR A 124 20.25 9.13 9.33
N GLY A 125 20.53 9.02 8.03
CA GLY A 125 21.63 8.19 7.49
C GLY A 125 21.38 6.69 7.65
N ARG A 126 20.17 6.27 8.07
CA ARG A 126 19.84 4.86 8.27
C ARG A 126 19.62 4.16 6.94
N ILE A 127 20.11 2.94 6.90
CA ILE A 127 20.04 2.09 5.72
C ILE A 127 19.34 0.80 6.11
N TYR A 128 18.38 0.40 5.29
CA TYR A 128 17.66 -0.85 5.41
C TYR A 128 17.83 -1.68 4.16
N GLU A 129 17.93 -2.98 4.34
CA GLU A 129 17.88 -3.97 3.28
C GLU A 129 16.57 -4.74 3.40
N ALA A 130 15.86 -4.84 2.28
CA ALA A 130 14.56 -5.48 2.20
C ALA A 130 14.60 -6.61 1.17
N ASN A 131 14.15 -7.79 1.58
CA ASN A 131 14.00 -8.98 0.75
C ASN A 131 12.55 -9.45 0.76
N TRP A 132 12.18 -10.17 -0.29
CA TRP A 132 10.87 -10.78 -0.48
C TRP A 132 10.95 -11.82 -1.60
N THR A 133 9.95 -12.70 -1.69
CA THR A 133 9.79 -13.63 -2.82
C THR A 133 8.92 -13.04 -3.93
N LEU A 134 7.94 -12.21 -3.57
CA LEU A 134 7.12 -11.44 -4.51
C LEU A 134 6.90 -10.03 -3.95
N LEU A 135 7.05 -9.01 -4.79
CA LEU A 135 6.52 -7.67 -4.56
C LEU A 135 5.83 -7.24 -5.84
N GLN A 136 4.50 -7.23 -5.83
CA GLN A 136 3.67 -6.87 -6.97
C GLN A 136 2.78 -5.68 -6.62
N MET A 137 2.81 -4.68 -7.49
CA MET A 137 1.94 -3.50 -7.46
C MET A 137 0.98 -3.55 -8.63
N SER A 138 -0.26 -3.12 -8.45
CA SER A 138 -1.23 -2.97 -9.54
C SER A 138 -1.92 -1.63 -9.42
N GLY A 139 -1.98 -0.87 -10.51
CA GLY A 139 -2.62 0.43 -10.60
C GLY A 139 -3.64 0.48 -11.73
N ILE A 140 -4.79 1.10 -11.47
CA ILE A 140 -5.80 1.40 -12.50
C ILE A 140 -6.05 2.90 -12.51
N GLY A 141 -5.85 3.54 -13.67
CA GLY A 141 -6.18 4.94 -13.92
C GLY A 141 -7.45 5.12 -14.74
N ASP A 142 -8.03 6.31 -14.71
CA ASP A 142 -9.05 6.71 -15.70
C ASP A 142 -8.42 7.24 -16.99
N THR A 143 -9.26 7.65 -17.96
CA THR A 143 -8.82 8.17 -19.26
C THR A 143 -8.05 9.49 -19.16
N SER A 144 -8.15 10.21 -18.04
CA SER A 144 -7.38 11.43 -17.77
C SER A 144 -6.04 11.14 -17.06
N GLY A 145 -5.76 9.86 -16.76
CA GLY A 145 -4.56 9.43 -16.05
C GLY A 145 -4.64 9.62 -14.53
N ARG A 146 -5.82 9.93 -13.97
CA ARG A 146 -5.98 10.01 -12.51
C ARG A 146 -6.04 8.60 -11.92
N PRO A 147 -5.26 8.29 -10.86
CA PRO A 147 -5.34 7.01 -10.20
C PRO A 147 -6.72 6.77 -9.58
N GLN A 148 -7.26 5.57 -9.81
CA GLN A 148 -8.57 5.12 -9.32
C GLN A 148 -8.45 3.96 -8.34
N ARG A 149 -7.56 3.00 -8.61
CA ARG A 149 -7.28 1.86 -7.73
C ARG A 149 -5.79 1.58 -7.66
N PHE A 150 -5.35 1.12 -6.50
CA PHE A 150 -4.00 0.70 -6.22
C PHE A 150 -4.05 -0.56 -5.37
N ALA A 151 -3.19 -1.52 -5.68
CA ALA A 151 -2.94 -2.70 -4.86
C ALA A 151 -1.43 -2.93 -4.74
N LEU A 152 -1.00 -3.41 -3.58
CA LEU A 152 0.35 -3.87 -3.30
C LEU A 152 0.24 -5.22 -2.59
N VAL A 153 0.97 -6.21 -3.08
CA VAL A 153 1.10 -7.53 -2.47
C VAL A 153 2.57 -7.83 -2.29
N VAL A 154 2.96 -8.25 -1.09
CA VAL A 154 4.33 -8.64 -0.76
C VAL A 154 4.33 -9.98 -0.03
N ASP A 155 4.99 -10.98 -0.63
CA ASP A 155 5.16 -12.29 -0.01
C ASP A 155 6.53 -12.41 0.64
N GLN A 156 6.51 -12.95 1.86
CA GLN A 156 7.70 -13.15 2.70
C GLN A 156 8.59 -11.90 2.82
N PRO A 157 8.05 -10.68 3.10
CA PRO A 157 8.89 -9.52 3.34
C PRO A 157 9.80 -9.75 4.55
N ASP A 158 11.08 -9.44 4.41
CA ASP A 158 12.12 -9.46 5.45
C ASP A 158 12.91 -8.16 5.35
N VAL A 159 12.86 -7.34 6.40
CA VAL A 159 13.53 -6.04 6.45
C VAL A 159 14.54 -6.05 7.58
N LYS A 160 15.77 -5.68 7.24
CA LYS A 160 16.90 -5.58 8.17
C LYS A 160 17.49 -4.17 8.14
N TRP A 161 17.96 -3.70 9.28
CA TRP A 161 18.68 -2.45 9.43
C TRP A 161 20.18 -2.72 9.37
N VAL A 162 20.90 -1.94 8.58
CA VAL A 162 22.36 -2.01 8.46
C VAL A 162 22.96 -0.88 9.30
N PRO A 163 23.55 -1.18 10.47
CA PRO A 163 24.00 -0.16 11.41
C PRO A 163 25.22 0.61 10.93
N ALA A 164 26.11 -0.05 10.18
CA ALA A 164 27.29 0.54 9.57
C ALA A 164 27.67 -0.24 8.30
N PRO A 165 28.37 0.39 7.35
CA PRO A 165 28.92 -0.32 6.19
C PRO A 165 29.78 -1.52 6.62
N GLY A 166 29.46 -2.71 6.13
CA GLY A 166 30.18 -3.96 6.45
C GLY A 166 29.82 -4.61 7.78
N ALA A 167 28.89 -4.05 8.56
CA ALA A 167 28.36 -4.69 9.76
C ALA A 167 27.21 -5.66 9.43
N ASP A 168 26.97 -6.63 10.33
CA ASP A 168 25.85 -7.56 10.20
C ASP A 168 24.50 -6.82 10.28
N ALA A 169 23.59 -7.17 9.38
CA ALA A 169 22.27 -6.58 9.32
C ALA A 169 21.36 -7.13 10.45
N LEU A 170 20.70 -6.22 11.16
CA LEU A 170 19.85 -6.54 12.31
C LEU A 170 18.38 -6.64 11.87
N PRO A 171 17.64 -7.69 12.27
CA PRO A 171 16.23 -7.85 11.89
C PRO A 171 15.38 -6.71 12.45
N VAL A 172 14.52 -6.13 11.61
CA VAL A 172 13.58 -5.07 12.00
C VAL A 172 12.17 -5.60 12.03
N LEU A 173 11.73 -6.16 10.90
CA LEU A 173 10.42 -6.76 10.73
C LEU A 173 10.46 -7.84 9.65
N SER A 174 9.55 -8.80 9.76
CA SER A 174 9.25 -9.75 8.70
C SER A 174 7.76 -10.09 8.71
N ALA A 175 7.24 -10.70 7.65
CA ALA A 175 5.90 -11.27 7.64
C ALA A 175 5.81 -12.45 6.67
N SER A 176 4.74 -13.25 6.76
CA SER A 176 4.44 -14.24 5.72
C SER A 176 3.81 -13.58 4.49
N HIS A 177 2.95 -12.58 4.71
CA HIS A 177 2.22 -11.88 3.66
C HIS A 177 1.83 -10.47 4.09
N LEU A 178 1.92 -9.51 3.18
CA LEU A 178 1.45 -8.13 3.31
C LEU A 178 0.61 -7.79 2.08
N GLU A 179 -0.57 -7.24 2.31
CA GLU A 179 -1.46 -6.77 1.24
C GLU A 179 -2.00 -5.37 1.58
N ILE A 180 -2.01 -4.47 0.61
CA ILE A 180 -2.57 -3.12 0.75
C ILE A 180 -3.41 -2.81 -0.49
N HIS A 181 -4.63 -2.33 -0.29
CA HIS A 181 -5.52 -1.85 -1.33
C HIS A 181 -5.93 -0.42 -1.04
N ALA A 182 -6.01 0.39 -2.08
CA ALA A 182 -6.59 1.73 -2.02
C ALA A 182 -7.46 1.96 -3.25
N ARG A 183 -8.59 2.64 -3.05
CA ARG A 183 -9.44 3.13 -4.14
C ARG A 183 -9.87 4.56 -3.88
N ARG A 184 -9.95 5.35 -4.96
CA ARG A 184 -10.51 6.70 -4.89
C ARG A 184 -11.96 6.63 -4.44
N ASN A 185 -12.33 7.52 -3.52
CA ASN A 185 -13.70 7.73 -3.06
C ASN A 185 -14.12 9.16 -3.47
N PRO A 186 -14.83 9.33 -4.61
CA PRO A 186 -15.17 10.65 -5.14
C PRO A 186 -16.04 11.43 -4.18
N ALA A 187 -15.72 12.70 -3.94
CA ALA A 187 -16.56 13.55 -3.12
C ALA A 187 -17.86 13.93 -3.87
N THR A 188 -18.97 14.03 -3.14
CA THR A 188 -20.28 14.46 -3.68
C THR A 188 -20.51 15.97 -3.57
N THR A 189 -19.58 16.69 -2.93
CA THR A 189 -19.63 18.14 -2.66
C THR A 189 -18.32 18.80 -3.09
N ALA A 190 -18.16 20.11 -2.87
CA ALA A 190 -16.95 20.88 -3.22
C ALA A 190 -15.72 20.58 -2.33
N VAL A 191 -15.63 19.38 -1.75
CA VAL A 191 -14.50 18.91 -0.93
C VAL A 191 -13.59 18.04 -1.79
N PRO A 192 -12.27 18.02 -1.55
CA PRO A 192 -11.36 17.06 -2.19
C PRO A 192 -11.82 15.61 -2.07
N ASP A 193 -11.49 14.79 -3.08
CA ASP A 193 -11.79 13.35 -3.07
C ASP A 193 -11.17 12.66 -1.85
N GLY A 194 -11.81 11.59 -1.38
CA GLY A 194 -11.28 10.69 -0.36
C GLY A 194 -10.62 9.44 -0.95
N VAL A 195 -10.19 8.56 -0.05
CA VAL A 195 -9.60 7.25 -0.34
C VAL A 195 -10.18 6.21 0.61
N ASP A 196 -10.74 5.13 0.06
CA ASP A 196 -10.98 3.93 0.85
C ASP A 196 -9.73 3.06 0.82
N TYR A 197 -9.36 2.49 1.96
CA TYR A 197 -8.18 1.68 2.11
C TYR A 197 -8.48 0.37 2.83
N ALA A 198 -7.70 -0.66 2.50
CA ALA A 198 -7.63 -1.90 3.25
C ALA A 198 -6.18 -2.37 3.34
N ALA A 199 -5.78 -2.96 4.45
CA ALA A 199 -4.46 -3.53 4.63
C ALA A 199 -4.52 -4.79 5.50
N THR A 200 -3.75 -5.81 5.10
CA THR A 200 -3.63 -7.08 5.82
C THR A 200 -2.15 -7.40 6.02
N ILE A 201 -1.79 -7.86 7.21
CA ILE A 201 -0.50 -8.50 7.49
C ILE A 201 -0.80 -9.88 8.09
N THR A 202 -0.13 -10.91 7.60
CA THR A 202 -0.22 -12.27 8.12
C THR A 202 1.13 -12.73 8.60
N GLY A 203 1.20 -13.24 9.83
CA GLY A 203 2.41 -13.83 10.38
C GLY A 203 3.56 -12.83 10.53
N GLY A 204 3.25 -11.59 10.92
CA GLY A 204 4.25 -10.53 11.11
C GLY A 204 5.11 -10.74 12.36
N GLU A 205 6.40 -10.47 12.26
CA GLU A 205 7.32 -10.42 13.39
C GLU A 205 8.01 -9.05 13.42
N SER A 206 8.30 -8.55 14.62
CA SER A 206 9.02 -7.30 14.80
C SER A 206 9.93 -7.39 16.00
N ALA A 207 11.21 -7.04 15.82
CA ALA A 207 12.19 -7.02 16.90
C ALA A 207 11.78 -6.05 18.03
N MET A 208 11.17 -4.91 17.65
CA MET A 208 10.66 -3.93 18.61
C MET A 208 9.51 -4.49 19.45
N LEU A 209 8.54 -5.16 18.81
CA LEU A 209 7.40 -5.76 19.53
C LEU A 209 7.85 -6.94 20.40
N ALA A 210 8.79 -7.74 19.91
CA ALA A 210 9.38 -8.82 20.71
C ALA A 210 10.09 -8.28 21.96
N ALA A 211 10.88 -7.20 21.82
CA ALA A 211 11.51 -6.51 22.96
C ALA A 211 10.46 -5.91 23.93
N ALA A 212 9.31 -5.49 23.41
CA ALA A 212 8.15 -5.04 24.18
C ALA A 212 7.35 -6.20 24.83
N GLY A 213 7.76 -7.46 24.66
CA GLY A 213 7.07 -8.64 25.22
C GLY A 213 5.84 -9.09 24.46
N ALA A 214 5.53 -8.47 23.31
CA ALA A 214 4.51 -8.90 22.36
C ALA A 214 5.15 -9.88 21.34
N THR A 215 5.40 -11.11 21.80
CA THR A 215 6.05 -12.15 21.00
C THR A 215 5.07 -12.97 20.17
N GLY A 216 5.56 -13.51 19.05
CA GLY A 216 4.82 -14.37 18.15
C GLY A 216 4.23 -13.65 16.93
N PRO A 217 3.62 -14.41 16.01
CA PRO A 217 3.11 -13.88 14.77
C PRO A 217 1.97 -12.89 15.03
N LEU A 218 2.11 -11.70 14.46
CA LEU A 218 1.11 -10.64 14.45
C LEU A 218 0.31 -10.73 13.15
N ASN A 219 -1.01 -10.81 13.28
CA ASN A 219 -1.91 -10.59 12.16
C ASN A 219 -2.61 -9.24 12.31
N LEU A 220 -2.69 -8.49 11.22
CA LEU A 220 -3.35 -7.19 11.16
C LEU A 220 -4.40 -7.25 10.06
N ASN A 221 -5.60 -6.74 10.34
CA ASN A 221 -6.62 -6.40 9.36
C ASN A 221 -7.08 -4.97 9.63
N LEU A 222 -7.02 -4.13 8.60
CA LEU A 222 -7.32 -2.71 8.66
C LEU A 222 -8.18 -2.34 7.46
N GLN A 223 -9.28 -1.63 7.70
CA GLN A 223 -10.17 -1.12 6.66
C GLN A 223 -10.79 0.22 7.09
N GLY A 224 -10.90 1.15 6.15
CA GLY A 224 -11.57 2.41 6.39
C GLY A 224 -11.58 3.36 5.20
N THR A 225 -11.88 4.62 5.50
CA THR A 225 -11.93 5.72 4.54
C THR A 225 -11.24 6.94 5.13
N VAL A 226 -10.39 7.61 4.34
CA VAL A 226 -9.88 8.94 4.63
C VAL A 226 -10.54 9.92 3.67
N THR A 227 -11.31 10.88 4.18
CA THR A 227 -11.88 11.95 3.33
C THR A 227 -10.85 13.04 3.07
N ALA A 228 -11.07 13.85 2.04
CA ALA A 228 -10.22 14.99 1.69
C ALA A 228 -8.72 14.65 1.52
N ALA A 229 -8.42 13.54 0.83
CA ALA A 229 -7.10 12.94 0.71
C ALA A 229 -6.69 12.76 -0.77
N GLU A 230 -6.70 13.85 -1.54
CA GLU A 230 -6.42 13.80 -2.99
C GLU A 230 -4.96 14.09 -3.37
N ASP A 231 -4.22 14.80 -2.52
CA ASP A 231 -2.84 15.20 -2.79
C ASP A 231 -1.86 14.16 -2.24
N PHE A 232 -1.21 13.44 -3.16
CA PHE A 232 -0.22 12.40 -2.85
C PHE A 232 1.22 12.86 -3.06
N ARG A 233 1.50 14.16 -3.18
CA ARG A 233 2.88 14.65 -3.23
C ARG A 233 3.64 14.29 -1.94
N PRO A 234 4.95 14.00 -1.99
CA PRO A 234 5.75 13.90 -0.77
C PRO A 234 5.67 15.21 0.00
N MET A 235 5.32 15.12 1.28
CA MET A 235 5.22 16.24 2.20
C MET A 235 5.55 15.73 3.61
N ALA A 236 6.05 16.60 4.50
CA ALA A 236 6.22 16.23 5.91
C ALA A 236 4.87 15.79 6.49
N VAL A 237 4.88 14.76 7.33
CA VAL A 237 3.64 14.19 7.90
C VAL A 237 2.83 15.25 8.66
N THR A 238 3.51 16.13 9.39
CA THR A 238 2.87 17.24 10.13
C THR A 238 2.13 18.21 9.22
N ASP A 239 2.75 18.63 8.11
CA ASP A 239 2.12 19.51 7.12
C ASP A 239 0.95 18.82 6.41
N ARG A 240 1.07 17.50 6.16
CA ARG A 240 -0.03 16.68 5.61
C ARG A 240 -1.22 16.64 6.55
N LEU A 241 -1.00 16.39 7.84
CA LEU A 241 -2.06 16.39 8.83
C LEU A 241 -2.71 17.77 8.97
N ARG A 242 -1.93 18.84 8.93
CA ARG A 242 -2.43 20.22 8.97
C ARG A 242 -3.29 20.56 7.75
N ALA A 243 -2.83 20.25 6.54
CA ALA A 243 -3.59 20.50 5.31
C ALA A 243 -4.89 19.67 5.27
N TRP A 244 -4.81 18.40 5.71
CA TRP A 244 -5.97 17.52 5.80
C TRP A 244 -7.01 18.00 6.82
N ALA A 245 -6.56 18.45 8.00
CA ALA A 245 -7.42 19.05 9.01
C ALA A 245 -8.10 20.33 8.49
N ALA A 246 -7.35 21.21 7.82
CA ALA A 246 -7.88 22.43 7.21
C ALA A 246 -8.92 22.17 6.11
N ALA A 247 -8.82 21.03 5.43
CA ALA A 247 -9.81 20.57 4.44
C ALA A 247 -11.05 19.89 5.07
N GLY A 248 -11.15 19.83 6.42
CA GLY A 248 -12.23 19.15 7.12
C GLY A 248 -12.15 17.62 7.03
N GLY A 249 -10.93 17.09 6.93
CA GLY A 249 -10.67 15.67 6.78
C GLY A 249 -11.17 14.81 7.95
N ILE A 250 -11.72 13.65 7.60
CA ILE A 250 -12.24 12.65 8.54
C ILE A 250 -11.62 11.29 8.20
N LEU A 251 -11.03 10.66 9.20
CA LEU A 251 -10.55 9.29 9.17
C LEU A 251 -11.65 8.41 9.75
N LYS A 252 -12.33 7.67 8.90
CA LYS A 252 -13.25 6.61 9.30
C LYS A 252 -12.51 5.30 9.36
N LEU A 253 -12.52 4.66 10.52
CA LEU A 253 -11.97 3.35 10.75
C LEU A 253 -13.14 2.35 10.86
N ASP A 254 -13.36 1.56 9.82
CA ASP A 254 -14.42 0.55 9.83
C ASP A 254 -13.99 -0.67 10.64
N THR A 255 -12.77 -1.13 10.40
CA THR A 255 -12.15 -2.24 11.13
C THR A 255 -10.67 -1.96 11.36
N LEU A 256 -10.22 -2.08 12.59
CA LEU A 256 -8.84 -2.43 12.94
C LEU A 256 -8.92 -3.67 13.81
N ALA A 257 -8.18 -4.71 13.46
CA ALA A 257 -7.99 -5.90 14.27
C ALA A 257 -6.51 -6.28 14.21
N ILE A 258 -5.86 -6.31 15.37
CA ILE A 258 -4.49 -6.78 15.54
C ILE A 258 -4.54 -7.95 16.48
N THR A 259 -3.97 -9.09 16.08
CA THR A 259 -3.97 -10.31 16.90
C THR A 259 -2.56 -10.88 16.99
N THR A 260 -2.22 -11.38 18.16
CA THR A 260 -1.03 -12.21 18.43
C THR A 260 -1.50 -13.49 19.12
N PRO A 261 -0.65 -14.50 19.38
CA PRO A 261 -1.07 -15.70 20.09
C PRO A 261 -1.71 -15.42 21.46
N LYS A 262 -1.32 -14.34 22.12
CA LYS A 262 -1.73 -14.03 23.50
C LYS A 262 -2.68 -12.84 23.63
N ALA A 263 -2.65 -11.90 22.68
CA ALA A 263 -3.43 -10.68 22.77
C ALA A 263 -4.23 -10.38 21.50
N ALA A 264 -5.29 -9.60 21.64
CA ALA A 264 -6.00 -9.00 20.53
C ALA A 264 -6.36 -7.55 20.86
N VAL A 265 -6.31 -6.71 19.83
CA VAL A 265 -6.75 -5.31 19.86
C VAL A 265 -7.72 -5.11 18.71
N SER A 266 -8.85 -4.46 18.97
CA SER A 266 -9.74 -3.99 17.92
C SER A 266 -10.02 -2.50 18.05
N ALA A 267 -10.28 -1.83 16.94
CA ALA A 267 -10.78 -0.46 16.97
C ALA A 267 -11.71 -0.17 15.78
N SER A 268 -12.69 0.70 15.99
CA SER A 268 -13.54 1.27 14.95
C SER A 268 -14.04 2.64 15.37
N GLY A 269 -14.36 3.52 14.43
CA GLY A 269 -14.84 4.85 14.76
C GLY A 269 -14.55 5.88 13.68
N ALA A 270 -14.66 7.15 14.04
CA ALA A 270 -14.30 8.26 13.17
C ALA A 270 -13.54 9.31 13.96
N LEU A 271 -12.45 9.80 13.37
CA LEU A 271 -11.54 10.78 13.93
C LEU A 271 -11.33 11.94 12.97
N ALA A 272 -11.25 13.14 13.51
CA ALA A 272 -10.85 14.36 12.81
C ALA A 272 -9.83 15.10 13.66
N LEU A 273 -9.15 16.08 13.06
CA LEU A 273 -8.24 16.97 13.75
C LEU A 273 -8.82 18.38 13.79
N ASP A 274 -8.69 19.07 14.92
CA ASP A 274 -8.97 20.50 14.99
C ASP A 274 -7.78 21.32 14.43
N ALA A 275 -7.95 22.64 14.37
CA ALA A 275 -6.93 23.57 13.88
C ALA A 275 -5.65 23.60 14.74
N ALA A 276 -5.72 23.13 15.98
CA ALA A 276 -4.58 22.99 16.89
C ALA A 276 -3.96 21.59 16.84
N GLY A 277 -4.34 20.75 15.86
CA GLY A 277 -3.81 19.40 15.70
C GLY A 277 -4.29 18.39 16.75
N ARG A 278 -5.37 18.70 17.49
CA ARG A 278 -5.92 17.80 18.52
C ARG A 278 -7.00 16.90 17.93
N LEU A 279 -7.01 15.64 18.36
CA LEU A 279 -7.98 14.65 17.91
C LEU A 279 -9.37 14.91 18.47
N ASN A 280 -10.38 14.73 17.62
CA ASN A 280 -11.78 14.82 17.93
C ASN A 280 -12.54 13.65 17.27
N GLY A 281 -13.50 13.06 17.97
CA GLY A 281 -14.32 11.98 17.41
C GLY A 281 -14.69 10.92 18.42
N ALA A 282 -15.27 9.82 17.93
CA ALA A 282 -15.67 8.69 18.78
C ALA A 282 -15.03 7.42 18.23
N VAL A 283 -14.41 6.65 19.13
CA VAL A 283 -13.73 5.40 18.81
C VAL A 283 -14.17 4.33 19.80
N ASN A 284 -14.61 3.20 19.27
CA ASN A 284 -14.74 1.98 20.05
C ASN A 284 -13.42 1.24 19.98
N VAL A 285 -12.83 0.91 21.13
CA VAL A 285 -11.61 0.12 21.22
C VAL A 285 -11.88 -1.15 22.02
N GLY A 286 -11.26 -2.25 21.63
CA GLY A 286 -11.35 -3.54 22.27
C GLY A 286 -9.97 -4.07 22.61
N PHE A 287 -9.85 -4.69 23.77
CA PHE A 287 -8.61 -5.30 24.27
C PHE A 287 -8.91 -6.68 24.85
N ALA A 288 -8.12 -7.68 24.46
CA ALA A 288 -8.16 -9.02 25.05
C ALA A 288 -6.74 -9.52 25.31
N GLY A 289 -6.49 -10.07 26.51
CA GLY A 289 -5.20 -10.69 26.86
C GLY A 289 -4.03 -9.70 26.95
N ILE A 290 -4.30 -8.40 27.10
CA ILE A 290 -3.26 -7.37 27.12
C ILE A 290 -2.57 -7.27 28.48
N GLU A 291 -3.14 -7.89 29.52
CA GLU A 291 -2.66 -7.83 30.88
C GLU A 291 -1.24 -8.43 30.99
N GLU A 292 -0.97 -9.49 30.23
CA GLU A 292 0.37 -10.09 30.19
C GLU A 292 1.38 -9.18 29.49
N VAL A 293 0.98 -8.54 28.38
CA VAL A 293 1.82 -7.58 27.66
C VAL A 293 2.13 -6.37 28.55
N ALA A 294 1.13 -5.79 29.21
CA ALA A 294 1.30 -4.67 30.13
C ALA A 294 2.20 -5.03 31.32
N ARG A 295 2.06 -6.23 31.89
CA ARG A 295 2.95 -6.71 32.96
C ARG A 295 4.39 -6.87 32.47
N ASN A 296 4.60 -7.40 31.26
CA ASN A 296 5.94 -7.55 30.70
C ASN A 296 6.59 -6.19 30.44
N LEU A 297 5.85 -5.25 29.84
CA LEU A 297 6.29 -3.88 29.61
C LEU A 297 6.64 -3.13 30.91
N SER A 298 5.87 -3.38 31.98
CA SER A 298 6.15 -2.80 33.31
C SER A 298 7.40 -3.42 33.95
N ARG A 299 7.68 -4.71 33.69
CA ARG A 299 8.89 -5.40 34.17
C ARG A 299 10.14 -4.97 33.39
N THR A 300 10.02 -4.72 32.10
CA THR A 300 11.13 -4.23 31.25
C THR A 300 11.35 -2.72 31.37
N GLY A 301 10.53 -2.01 32.16
CA GLY A 301 10.66 -0.57 32.39
C GLY A 301 10.18 0.30 31.23
N VAL A 302 9.51 -0.28 30.23
CA VAL A 302 8.95 0.46 29.08
C VAL A 302 7.74 1.29 29.49
N ILE A 303 6.93 0.78 30.42
CA ILE A 303 5.82 1.50 31.03
C ILE A 303 6.13 1.71 32.51
N PRO A 304 5.94 2.93 33.07
CA PRO A 304 6.06 3.17 34.51
C PRO A 304 5.17 2.20 35.31
N GLN A 305 5.72 1.59 36.36
CA GLN A 305 4.98 0.59 37.16
C GLN A 305 3.68 1.12 37.76
N GLU A 306 3.61 2.43 37.95
CA GLU A 306 2.43 3.17 38.42
C GLU A 306 1.22 3.08 37.47
N MET A 307 1.43 2.72 36.20
CA MET A 307 0.35 2.58 35.22
C MET A 307 -0.27 1.19 35.20
N ALA A 308 0.36 0.18 35.80
CA ALA A 308 -0.18 -1.20 35.82
C ALA A 308 -1.55 -1.32 36.53
N PRO A 309 -1.80 -0.63 37.68
CA PRO A 309 -3.12 -0.60 38.31
C PRO A 309 -4.19 0.08 37.43
N ILE A 310 -3.80 1.08 36.65
CA ILE A 310 -4.70 1.79 35.72
C ILE A 310 -5.16 0.85 34.61
N VAL A 311 -4.25 0.05 34.05
CA VAL A 311 -4.59 -0.97 33.05
C VAL A 311 -5.56 -2.00 33.63
N GLY A 312 -5.33 -2.47 34.85
CA GLY A 312 -6.24 -3.40 35.54
C GLY A 312 -7.62 -2.82 35.84
N ALA A 313 -7.69 -1.56 36.29
CA ALA A 313 -8.96 -0.87 36.54
C ALA A 313 -9.74 -0.60 35.25
N LEU A 314 -9.05 -0.25 34.16
CA LEU A 314 -9.67 -0.12 32.85
C LEU A 314 -10.26 -1.45 32.38
N ALA A 315 -9.54 -2.56 32.50
CA ALA A 315 -10.05 -3.88 32.13
C ALA A 315 -11.37 -4.24 32.84
N LEU A 316 -11.56 -3.80 34.10
CA LEU A 316 -12.80 -3.98 34.87
C LEU A 316 -13.92 -3.00 34.49
N ALA A 317 -13.57 -1.81 34.00
CA ALA A 317 -14.54 -0.79 33.56
C ALA A 317 -15.08 -1.06 32.15
N GLY A 318 -14.41 -1.89 31.36
CA GLY A 318 -14.82 -2.24 30.01
C GLY A 318 -16.02 -3.18 29.97
N LYS A 319 -16.80 -3.09 28.89
CA LYS A 319 -17.91 -4.02 28.66
C LYS A 319 -17.36 -5.32 28.08
N PRO A 320 -17.73 -6.51 28.63
CA PRO A 320 -17.39 -7.78 28.00
C PRO A 320 -17.90 -7.80 26.56
N GLY A 321 -17.03 -8.17 25.62
CA GLY A 321 -17.34 -8.20 24.20
C GLY A 321 -16.38 -9.06 23.40
N ASP A 322 -16.65 -9.18 22.11
CA ASP A 322 -15.74 -9.81 21.17
C ASP A 322 -14.69 -8.80 20.69
N VAL A 323 -13.41 -9.20 20.78
CA VAL A 323 -12.24 -8.44 20.34
C VAL A 323 -11.49 -9.31 19.36
N ALA A 324 -11.82 -9.17 18.08
CA ALA A 324 -11.24 -9.95 16.98
C ALA A 324 -11.32 -11.47 17.21
N GLY A 325 -12.50 -11.97 17.59
CA GLY A 325 -12.75 -13.40 17.84
C GLY A 325 -12.33 -13.90 19.22
N ARG A 326 -11.97 -13.00 20.14
CA ARG A 326 -11.64 -13.34 21.53
C ARG A 326 -12.53 -12.60 22.51
N ARG A 327 -12.86 -13.24 23.62
CA ARG A 327 -13.54 -12.57 24.73
C ARG A 327 -12.59 -11.56 25.36
N GLY A 328 -12.98 -10.30 25.38
CA GLY A 328 -12.20 -9.20 25.93
C GLY A 328 -13.09 -8.10 26.49
N ALA A 329 -12.48 -6.95 26.74
CA ALA A 329 -13.14 -5.75 27.21
C ALA A 329 -13.20 -4.70 26.10
N THR A 330 -14.35 -4.05 25.96
CA THR A 330 -14.60 -3.00 24.95
C THR A 330 -14.94 -1.68 25.62
N PHE A 331 -14.49 -0.59 25.00
CA PHE A 331 -14.62 0.77 25.51
C PHE A 331 -15.09 1.69 24.40
N SER A 332 -16.13 2.46 24.67
CA SER A 332 -16.54 3.58 23.82
C SER A 332 -15.87 4.84 24.33
N LEU A 333 -14.89 5.33 23.58
CA LEU A 333 -14.09 6.49 23.92
C LEU A 333 -14.53 7.67 23.08
N LEU A 334 -14.70 8.82 23.73
CA LEU A 334 -14.92 10.10 23.07
C LEU A 334 -13.64 10.93 23.17
N LEU A 335 -13.16 11.42 22.04
CA LEU A 335 -12.08 12.39 21.96
C LEU A 335 -12.70 13.77 21.73
N LYS A 336 -12.45 14.68 22.66
CA LYS A 336 -12.88 16.07 22.55
C LYS A 336 -11.69 16.97 22.84
N GLU A 337 -11.24 17.70 21.83
CA GLU A 337 -10.11 18.63 21.91
C GLU A 337 -8.83 17.96 22.46
N GLY A 338 -8.57 16.72 22.04
CA GLY A 338 -7.44 15.91 22.51
C GLY A 338 -7.65 15.24 23.88
N VAL A 339 -8.73 15.55 24.61
CA VAL A 339 -9.07 14.86 25.86
C VAL A 339 -9.80 13.56 25.55
N LEU A 340 -9.26 12.45 26.04
CA LEU A 340 -9.86 11.14 25.96
C LEU A 340 -10.83 10.94 27.11
N GLN A 341 -12.10 10.64 26.80
CA GLN A 341 -13.17 10.48 27.77
C GLN A 341 -13.78 9.08 27.68
N LEU A 342 -13.98 8.45 28.84
CA LEU A 342 -14.78 7.24 28.99
C LEU A 342 -16.11 7.63 29.65
N GLY A 343 -17.18 7.69 28.86
CA GLY A 343 -18.44 8.28 29.29
C GLY A 343 -18.28 9.79 29.57
N LYS A 344 -18.46 10.22 30.82
CA LYS A 344 -18.28 11.63 31.26
C LYS A 344 -16.94 11.90 31.95
N PHE A 345 -16.09 10.89 32.11
CA PHE A 345 -14.86 10.99 32.88
C PHE A 345 -13.65 11.12 31.96
N PRO A 346 -12.79 12.13 32.14
CA PRO A 346 -11.53 12.22 31.42
C PRO A 346 -10.58 11.12 31.92
N VAL A 347 -10.01 10.36 30.99
CA VAL A 347 -9.08 9.25 31.28
C VAL A 347 -7.66 9.51 30.75
N GLY A 348 -7.48 10.53 29.92
CA GLY A 348 -6.17 10.90 29.41
C GLY A 348 -6.22 12.08 28.44
N ILE A 349 -5.04 12.54 28.03
CA ILE A 349 -4.86 13.58 27.02
C ILE A 349 -3.95 13.03 25.93
N ILE A 350 -4.37 13.15 24.68
CA ILE A 350 -3.53 12.87 23.52
C ILE A 350 -2.91 14.20 23.07
N PRO A 351 -1.58 14.33 23.03
CA PRO A 351 -0.92 15.53 22.55
C PRO A 351 -1.33 15.88 21.10
N PRO A 352 -1.27 17.17 20.72
CA PRO A 352 -1.39 17.59 19.33
C PRO A 352 -0.48 16.82 18.38
N LEU A 353 -0.94 16.57 17.16
CA LEU A 353 -0.17 15.85 16.13
C LEU A 353 0.68 16.78 15.24
N TYR A 354 0.55 18.11 15.35
CA TYR A 354 1.34 19.10 14.59
C TYR A 354 1.32 20.51 15.19
#